data_AF-A0AAW2VI20-F1
#
_entry.id   AF-A0AAW2VI20-F1
#
_cell.length_a   1.000
_cell.length_b   1.000
_cell.length_c   1.000
_cell.angle_alpha   90.00
_cell.angle_beta   90.00
_cell.angle_gamma   90.00
#
_symmetry.space_group_name_H-M   'P 1'
#
loop_
_entity.id
_entity.type
_entity.pdbx_description
1 polymer ?
#
loop_
_entity_poly.entity_id
_entity_poly.type
_entity_poly.pdbx_seq_one_letter_code
_entity_poly.pdbx_strand_id
1 'polypeptide(L)'
;MVTVLNQDVACSDHVVVCVVLDGVIPPNNSRRKKRSRFEAAWCSTPECAEVIQQAWSSVLEASPHESVLEKIWATRVSLFHCNSMRFGNIYGKVQMLDKRICELPALPLTPDHKCEIDRLKDSLEDWLGRRRSYENNGAKLIG
;
A
#
# COMPACT_ATOMS: atom_id res chain seq x y z
N MET A 1 -26.52 5.01 28.90
CA MET A 1 -25.15 5.51 28.67
C MET A 1 -24.75 5.12 27.25
N VAL A 2 -23.90 5.92 26.60
CA VAL A 2 -23.47 5.68 25.20
C VAL A 2 -21.96 5.68 25.22
N THR A 3 -21.35 4.64 24.66
CA THR A 3 -19.90 4.52 24.55
C THR A 3 -19.49 4.77 23.11
N VAL A 4 -18.56 5.69 22.87
CA VAL A 4 -18.01 5.96 21.54
C VAL A 4 -16.61 5.36 21.47
N LEU A 5 -16.37 4.54 20.44
CA LEU A 5 -15.11 3.85 20.21
C LEU A 5 -14.61 4.15 18.81
N ASN A 6 -13.30 4.41 18.68
CA ASN A 6 -12.64 4.46 17.39
C ASN A 6 -12.34 3.03 16.95
N GLN A 7 -12.83 2.65 15.76
CA GLN A 7 -12.69 1.31 15.21
C GLN A 7 -11.83 1.33 13.95
N ASP A 8 -10.72 0.59 14.01
CA ASP A 8 -9.87 0.32 12.85
C ASP A 8 -10.61 -0.56 11.83
N VAL A 9 -10.58 -0.14 10.58
CA VAL A 9 -11.15 -0.90 9.46
C VAL A 9 -10.03 -1.56 8.68
N ALA A 10 -10.03 -2.89 8.58
CA ALA A 10 -8.95 -3.63 7.90
C ALA A 10 -8.83 -3.33 6.39
N CYS A 11 -9.83 -2.67 5.81
CA CYS A 11 -9.90 -2.36 4.39
C CYS A 11 -9.83 -0.86 4.05
N SER A 12 -9.58 0.03 5.01
CA SER A 12 -9.38 1.46 4.77
C SER A 12 -8.38 2.02 5.78
N ASP A 13 -7.69 3.10 5.42
CA ASP A 13 -6.90 3.92 6.35
C ASP A 13 -7.77 4.84 7.22
N HIS A 14 -9.06 4.96 6.93
CA HIS A 14 -10.03 5.66 7.77
C HIS A 14 -10.34 4.94 9.10
N VAL A 15 -10.54 5.75 10.15
CA VAL A 15 -11.04 5.30 11.46
C VAL A 15 -12.55 5.50 11.49
N VAL A 16 -13.31 4.43 11.70
CA VAL A 16 -14.76 4.51 11.82
C VAL A 16 -15.13 4.77 13.28
N VAL A 17 -15.97 5.77 13.51
CA VAL A 17 -16.55 6.02 14.83
C VAL A 17 -17.67 5.01 15.07
N CYS A 18 -17.49 4.12 16.04
CA CYS A 18 -18.48 3.16 16.47
C CYS A 18 -19.18 3.67 17.73
N VAL A 19 -20.50 3.80 17.66
CA VAL A 19 -21.33 4.19 18.80
C VAL A 19 -21.99 2.94 19.35
N VAL A 20 -21.63 2.56 20.57
CA VAL A 20 -22.15 1.38 21.28
C VAL A 20 -23.19 1.85 22.29
N LEU A 21 -24.39 1.28 22.16
CA LEU A 21 -25.48 1.46 23.11
C LEU A 21 -25.33 0.43 24.25
N ASP A 22 -25.68 0.82 25.47
CA ASP A 22 -25.58 -0.07 26.64
C ASP A 22 -26.27 -1.42 26.41
N GLY A 23 -25.62 -2.50 26.83
CA GLY A 23 -26.12 -3.88 26.71
C GLY A 23 -25.75 -4.59 25.40
N VAL A 24 -25.14 -3.89 24.44
CA VAL A 24 -24.64 -4.51 23.19
C VAL A 24 -23.14 -4.80 23.32
N ILE A 25 -22.77 -6.07 23.22
CA ILE A 25 -21.35 -6.47 23.16
C ILE A 25 -20.83 -6.12 21.76
N PRO A 26 -19.81 -5.26 21.62
CA PRO A 26 -19.27 -4.93 20.32
C PRO A 26 -18.66 -6.20 19.67
N PRO A 27 -18.80 -6.36 18.34
CA PRO A 27 -18.21 -7.50 17.64
C PRO A 27 -16.69 -7.50 17.84
N ASN A 28 -16.14 -8.65 18.22
CA ASN A 28 -14.70 -8.83 18.41
C ASN A 28 -13.99 -8.79 17.06
N ASN A 29 -13.56 -7.59 16.65
CA ASN A 29 -12.76 -7.36 15.44
C ASN A 29 -11.26 -7.53 15.67
N SER A 30 -10.84 -8.08 16.81
CA SER A 30 -9.42 -8.38 16.99
C SER A 30 -8.96 -9.34 15.89
N ARG A 31 -7.82 -9.03 15.27
CA ARG A 31 -6.99 -9.89 14.40
C ARG A 31 -7.17 -9.81 12.88
N ARG A 32 -7.93 -8.88 12.30
CA ARG A 32 -7.71 -8.60 10.87
C ARG A 32 -6.48 -7.72 10.71
N LYS A 33 -5.33 -8.32 10.34
CA LYS A 33 -4.11 -7.59 9.96
C LYS A 33 -4.51 -6.46 9.01
N LYS A 34 -4.28 -5.21 9.42
CA LYS A 34 -4.53 -4.01 8.61
C LYS A 34 -3.76 -4.19 7.30
N ARG A 35 -4.47 -4.32 6.19
CA ARG A 35 -3.81 -4.28 4.88
C ARG A 35 -3.42 -2.83 4.69
N SER A 36 -2.12 -2.56 4.56
CA SER A 36 -1.65 -1.20 4.29
C SER A 36 -2.23 -0.75 2.96
N ARG A 37 -3.27 0.06 3.03
CA ARG A 37 -3.92 0.74 1.92
C ARG A 37 -3.65 2.19 2.19
N PHE A 38 -2.87 2.79 1.31
CA PHE A 38 -2.53 4.18 1.46
C PHE A 38 -3.37 4.92 0.42
N GLU A 39 -4.66 5.07 0.72
CA GLU A 39 -5.65 5.71 -0.17
C GLU A 39 -5.22 7.16 -0.44
N ALA A 40 -4.67 7.78 0.60
CA ALA A 40 -3.84 8.97 0.56
C ALA A 40 -2.75 9.04 -0.53
N ALA A 41 -1.91 8.00 -0.71
CA ALA A 41 -0.94 7.99 -1.82
C ALA A 41 -1.63 7.95 -3.16
N TRP A 42 -2.74 7.21 -3.27
CA TRP A 42 -3.46 7.12 -4.53
C TRP A 42 -3.94 8.50 -5.00
N CYS A 43 -4.30 9.38 -4.09
CA CYS A 43 -4.67 10.76 -4.40
C CYS A 43 -3.47 11.69 -4.66
N SER A 44 -2.26 11.30 -4.25
CA SER A 44 -1.05 12.14 -4.31
C SER A 44 -0.18 11.88 -5.53
N THR A 45 -0.33 10.73 -6.18
CA THR A 45 0.47 10.33 -7.35
C THR A 45 -0.36 10.41 -8.64
N PRO A 46 0.06 11.19 -9.65
CA PRO A 46 -0.68 11.34 -10.91
C PRO A 46 -0.91 10.01 -11.63
N GLU A 47 -0.03 9.03 -11.44
CA GLU A 47 -0.17 7.71 -12.06
C GLU A 47 -1.33 6.89 -11.46
N CYS A 48 -1.75 7.17 -10.23
CA CYS A 48 -2.94 6.54 -9.66
C CYS A 48 -4.22 7.06 -10.30
N ALA A 49 -4.25 8.31 -10.75
CA ALA A 49 -5.36 8.84 -11.54
C ALA A 49 -5.49 8.09 -12.89
N GLU A 50 -4.35 7.79 -13.53
CA GLU A 50 -4.33 6.98 -14.76
C GLU A 50 -4.84 5.55 -14.52
N VAL A 51 -4.39 4.90 -13.44
CA VAL A 51 -4.85 3.55 -13.05
C VAL A 51 -6.36 3.54 -12.79
N ILE A 52 -6.88 4.58 -12.11
CA ILE A 52 -8.33 4.74 -11.88
C ILE A 52 -9.04 4.90 -13.21
N GLN A 53 -8.58 5.80 -14.08
CA GLN A 53 -9.22 6.06 -15.36
C GLN A 53 -9.25 4.81 -16.24
N GLN A 54 -8.15 4.07 -16.31
CA GLN A 54 -8.05 2.85 -17.11
C GLN A 54 -8.99 1.74 -16.59
N ALA A 55 -8.99 1.51 -15.27
CA ALA A 55 -9.83 0.49 -14.65
C ALA A 55 -11.32 0.85 -14.68
N TRP A 56 -11.64 2.14 -14.57
CA TRP A 56 -13.01 2.64 -14.66
C TRP A 56 -13.56 2.54 -16.08
N SER A 57 -12.70 2.77 -17.09
CA SER A 57 -13.07 2.70 -18.50
C SER A 57 -13.08 1.28 -19.06
N SER A 58 -12.49 0.30 -18.36
CA SER A 58 -12.44 -1.09 -18.83
C SER A 58 -13.77 -1.85 -18.68
N VAL A 59 -14.68 -1.36 -17.83
CA VAL A 59 -15.99 -1.98 -17.59
C VAL A 59 -16.99 -1.45 -18.61
N LEU A 60 -17.55 -2.36 -19.43
CA LEU A 60 -18.57 -2.05 -20.42
C LEU A 60 -19.94 -1.84 -19.76
N GLU A 61 -20.72 -0.88 -20.26
CA GLU A 61 -22.02 -0.54 -19.69
C GLU A 61 -23.09 -1.58 -20.09
N ALA A 62 -23.44 -2.49 -19.18
CA ALA A 62 -24.61 -3.37 -19.34
C ALA A 62 -25.88 -2.75 -18.75
N SER A 63 -25.82 -2.22 -17.51
CA SER A 63 -26.87 -1.42 -16.87
C SER A 63 -26.26 -0.37 -15.92
N PRO A 64 -26.87 0.82 -15.72
CA PRO A 64 -26.24 1.93 -15.00
C PRO A 64 -25.87 1.65 -13.52
N HIS A 65 -26.54 0.72 -12.87
CA HIS A 65 -26.33 0.42 -11.45
C HIS A 65 -25.35 -0.74 -11.24
N GLU A 66 -25.41 -1.77 -12.09
CA GLU A 66 -24.44 -2.87 -12.09
C GLU A 66 -23.07 -2.36 -12.59
N SER A 67 -23.05 -1.46 -13.57
CA SER A 67 -21.82 -0.90 -14.12
C SER A 67 -21.01 -0.10 -13.09
N VAL A 68 -21.66 0.62 -12.17
CA VAL A 68 -20.96 1.40 -11.14
C VAL A 68 -20.29 0.49 -10.12
N LEU A 69 -20.97 -0.56 -9.63
CA LEU A 69 -20.38 -1.48 -8.66
C LEU A 69 -19.19 -2.24 -9.26
N GLU A 70 -19.30 -2.68 -10.51
CA GLU A 70 -18.20 -3.33 -11.23
C GLU A 70 -17.03 -2.39 -11.46
N LYS A 71 -17.27 -1.13 -11.84
CA LYS A 71 -16.23 -0.09 -11.99
C LYS A 71 -15.49 0.18 -10.68
N ILE A 72 -16.22 0.29 -9.57
CA ILE A 72 -15.63 0.46 -8.23
C ILE A 72 -14.76 -0.75 -7.88
N TRP A 73 -15.25 -1.97 -8.15
CA TRP A 73 -14.51 -3.19 -7.86
C TRP A 73 -13.24 -3.30 -8.72
N ALA A 74 -13.34 -3.08 -10.03
CA ALA A 74 -12.21 -3.10 -10.96
C ALA A 74 -11.14 -2.09 -10.54
N THR A 75 -11.56 -0.86 -10.24
CA THR A 75 -10.67 0.21 -9.76
C THR A 75 -9.95 -0.19 -8.48
N ARG A 76 -10.69 -0.75 -7.51
CA ARG A 76 -10.12 -1.20 -6.23
C ARG A 76 -9.07 -2.30 -6.42
N VAL A 77 -9.31 -3.25 -7.32
CA VAL A 77 -8.36 -4.33 -7.63
C VAL A 77 -7.11 -3.77 -8.29
N SER A 78 -7.26 -2.91 -9.29
CA SER A 78 -6.15 -2.29 -10.02
C SER A 78 -5.28 -1.42 -9.11
N LEU A 79 -5.89 -0.61 -8.25
CA LEU A 79 -5.17 0.20 -7.26
C LEU A 79 -4.44 -0.67 -6.23
N PHE A 80 -5.07 -1.75 -5.77
CA PHE A 80 -4.41 -2.68 -4.86
C PHE A 80 -3.19 -3.35 -5.49
N HIS A 81 -3.28 -3.74 -6.76
CA HIS A 81 -2.17 -4.33 -7.50
C HIS A 81 -1.04 -3.32 -7.71
N CYS A 82 -1.36 -2.11 -8.19
CA CYS A 82 -0.42 -1.02 -8.36
C CYS A 82 0.32 -0.68 -7.05
N ASN A 83 -0.43 -0.57 -5.94
CA ASN A 83 0.12 -0.35 -4.62
C ASN A 83 1.07 -1.49 -4.19
N SER A 84 0.71 -2.74 -4.47
CA SER A 84 1.55 -3.89 -4.15
C SER A 84 2.82 -3.95 -5.01
N MET A 85 2.77 -3.52 -6.27
CA MET A 85 3.96 -3.46 -7.12
C MET A 85 4.91 -2.33 -6.72
N ARG A 86 4.37 -1.15 -6.39
CA ARG A 86 5.18 0.05 -6.08
C ARG A 86 5.66 0.10 -4.65
N PHE A 87 4.75 -0.17 -3.72
CA PHE A 87 4.96 -0.01 -2.28
C PHE A 87 4.84 -1.34 -1.50
N GLY A 88 4.53 -2.44 -2.19
CA GLY A 88 4.43 -3.74 -1.55
C GLY A 88 5.78 -4.19 -1.00
N ASN A 89 5.80 -4.43 0.30
CA ASN A 89 6.96 -4.91 1.04
C ASN A 89 8.23 -4.06 0.86
N ILE A 90 8.11 -2.73 0.81
CA ILE A 90 9.26 -1.80 0.79
C ILE A 90 10.29 -2.19 1.86
N TYR A 91 9.85 -2.37 3.10
CA TYR A 91 10.73 -2.71 4.21
C TYR A 91 11.46 -4.04 4.00
N GLY A 92 10.78 -5.08 3.53
CA GLY A 92 11.41 -6.36 3.23
C GLY A 92 12.34 -6.29 2.01
N LYS A 93 12.03 -5.48 1.00
CA LYS A 93 12.91 -5.27 -0.17
C LYS A 93 14.19 -4.53 0.22
N VAL A 94 14.08 -3.46 1.00
CA VAL A 94 15.23 -2.72 1.55
C VAL A 94 16.09 -3.66 2.39
N GLN A 95 15.49 -4.39 3.34
CA GLN A 95 16.22 -5.33 4.21
C GLN A 95 16.92 -6.44 3.42
N MET A 96 16.26 -7.00 2.40
CA MET A 96 16.82 -8.03 1.53
C MET A 96 18.02 -7.51 0.72
N LEU A 97 17.91 -6.30 0.16
CA LEU A 97 18.98 -5.67 -0.62
C LEU A 97 20.18 -5.33 0.27
N ASP A 98 19.97 -4.71 1.43
CA ASP A 98 21.02 -4.42 2.42
C ASP A 98 21.76 -5.70 2.81
N LYS A 99 21.01 -6.77 3.15
CA LYS A 99 21.59 -8.06 3.51
C LYS A 99 22.47 -8.62 2.39
N ARG A 100 21.98 -8.60 1.14
CA ARG A 100 22.74 -9.11 -0.01
C ARG A 100 24.01 -8.30 -0.27
N ILE A 101 23.96 -6.97 -0.13
CA ILE A 101 25.13 -6.09 -0.25
C ILE A 101 26.16 -6.39 0.85
N CYS A 102 25.74 -6.71 2.08
CA CYS A 102 26.64 -7.08 3.17
C CYS A 102 27.27 -8.48 3.00
N GLU A 103 26.58 -9.42 2.36
CA GLU A 103 27.05 -10.81 2.19
C GLU A 103 28.05 -10.97 1.03
N LEU A 104 27.89 -10.20 -0.05
CA LEU A 104 28.73 -10.30 -1.26
C LEU A 104 30.23 -10.05 -1.04
N PRO A 105 30.67 -9.09 -0.20
CA PRO A 105 32.09 -8.83 0.08
C PRO A 105 32.81 -9.96 0.84
N ALA A 106 32.07 -10.89 1.47
CA ALA A 106 32.64 -12.04 2.17
C ALA A 106 33.03 -13.19 1.22
N LEU A 107 32.62 -13.11 -0.05
CA LEU A 107 33.00 -14.04 -1.11
C LEU A 107 34.28 -13.53 -1.81
N PRO A 108 35.07 -14.40 -2.47
CA PRO A 108 36.20 -13.96 -3.26
C PRO A 108 35.73 -12.92 -4.29
N LEU A 109 36.29 -11.69 -4.21
CA LEU A 109 35.89 -10.57 -5.06
C LEU A 109 36.25 -10.87 -6.52
N THR A 110 35.25 -11.22 -7.32
CA THR A 110 35.33 -11.24 -8.78
C THR A 110 34.84 -9.89 -9.32
N PRO A 111 35.25 -9.49 -10.53
CA PRO A 111 34.71 -8.31 -11.21
C PRO A 111 33.17 -8.34 -11.33
N ASP A 112 32.59 -9.54 -11.46
CA ASP A 112 31.14 -9.75 -11.51
C ASP A 112 30.45 -9.39 -10.19
N HIS A 113 31.06 -9.71 -9.04
CA HIS A 113 30.53 -9.33 -7.73
C HIS A 113 30.51 -7.81 -7.52
N LYS A 114 31.50 -7.09 -8.09
CA LYS A 114 31.51 -5.63 -8.02
C LYS A 114 30.33 -5.03 -8.79
N CYS A 115 30.11 -5.51 -10.03
CA CYS A 115 28.94 -5.12 -10.83
C CYS A 115 27.61 -5.48 -10.15
N GLU A 116 27.52 -6.62 -9.47
CA GLU A 116 26.33 -7.01 -8.71
C GLU A 116 26.09 -6.07 -7.53
N ILE A 117 27.12 -5.73 -6.76
CA ILE A 117 27.02 -4.79 -5.63
C ILE A 117 26.53 -3.41 -6.10
N ASP A 118 27.09 -2.88 -7.19
CA ASP A 118 26.70 -1.57 -7.71
C ASP A 118 25.22 -1.57 -8.16
N ARG A 119 24.77 -2.62 -8.87
CA ARG A 119 23.35 -2.78 -9.25
C ARG A 119 22.42 -2.89 -8.04
N LEU A 120 22.85 -3.61 -7.00
CA LEU A 120 22.06 -3.76 -5.78
C LEU A 120 21.95 -2.44 -5.01
N LYS A 121 23.01 -1.63 -5.00
CA LYS A 121 23.00 -0.28 -4.40
C LYS A 121 22.06 0.66 -5.16
N ASP A 122 22.10 0.66 -6.49
CA ASP A 122 21.18 1.45 -7.31
C ASP A 122 19.73 1.05 -7.03
N SER A 123 19.46 -0.26 -6.94
CA SER A 123 18.12 -0.76 -6.59
C SER A 123 17.71 -0.36 -5.17
N LEU A 124 18.63 -0.42 -4.20
CA LEU A 124 18.38 0.00 -2.83
C LEU A 124 18.02 1.49 -2.75
N GLU A 125 18.74 2.34 -3.48
CA GLU A 125 18.47 3.77 -3.53
C GLU A 125 17.08 4.08 -4.09
N ASP A 126 16.67 3.40 -5.16
CA ASP A 126 15.31 3.49 -5.70
C ASP A 126 14.25 3.06 -4.67
N TRP A 127 14.43 1.92 -3.99
CA TRP A 127 13.50 1.47 -2.95
C TRP A 127 13.44 2.41 -1.74
N LEU A 128 14.55 3.02 -1.34
CA LEU A 128 14.59 4.05 -0.30
C LEU A 128 13.90 5.35 -0.75
N GLY A 129 14.02 5.72 -2.03
CA GLY A 129 13.28 6.82 -2.64
C GLY A 129 11.76 6.59 -2.57
N ARG A 130 11.31 5.39 -2.94
CA ARG A 130 9.90 4.98 -2.82
C ARG A 130 9.42 5.00 -1.38
N ARG A 131 10.25 4.54 -0.43
CA ARG A 131 9.96 4.60 1.01
C ARG A 131 9.75 6.03 1.50
N ARG A 132 10.66 6.94 1.16
CA ARG A 132 10.55 8.36 1.54
C ARG A 132 9.28 9.00 0.97
N SER A 133 8.96 8.70 -0.30
CA SER A 133 7.72 9.18 -0.92
C SER A 133 6.49 8.65 -0.17
N TYR A 134 6.48 7.36 0.19
CA TYR A 134 5.42 6.75 0.98
C TYR A 134 5.26 7.39 2.37
N GLU A 135 6.36 7.59 3.10
CA GLU A 135 6.37 8.19 4.44
C GLU A 135 5.97 9.67 4.41
N ASN A 136 6.46 10.45 3.45
CA ASN A 136 6.15 11.88 3.32
C ASN A 136 4.69 12.12 2.96
N ASN A 137 4.13 11.33 2.05
CA ASN A 137 2.71 11.40 1.74
C ASN A 137 1.87 10.98 2.95
N GLY A 138 2.34 10.01 3.77
CA GLY A 138 1.67 9.63 5.02
C GLY A 138 1.68 10.72 6.08
N ALA A 139 2.80 11.45 6.20
CA ALA A 139 2.95 12.54 7.17
C ALA A 139 2.10 13.78 6.84
N LYS A 140 1.86 14.08 5.57
CA LYS A 140 1.07 15.24 5.12
C LYS A 140 -0.42 15.21 5.50
N LEU A 141 -0.94 14.09 6.01
CA LEU A 141 -2.36 13.94 6.36
C LEU A 141 -2.63 13.90 7.87
N ILE A 142 -1.60 14.06 8.68
CA ILE A 142 -1.69 14.12 10.15
C ILE A 142 -1.44 15.56 10.66
N GLY A 143 -1.35 16.53 9.75
CA GLY A 143 -1.15 17.96 10.04
C GLY A 143 -2.37 18.79 9.66
#